data_AF-A0A9E4L0V5-F1
#
_entry.id   AF-A0A9E4L0V5-F1
#
_cell.length_a   1.000
_cell.length_b   1.000
_cell.length_c   1.000
_cell.angle_alpha   90.00
_cell.angle_beta   90.00
_cell.angle_gamma   90.00
#
_symmetry.space_group_name_H-M   'P 1'
#
loop_
_entity.id
_entity.type
_entity.pdbx_description
1 polymer ?
#
loop_
_entity_poly.entity_id
_entity_poly.type
_entity_poly.pdbx_seq_one_letter_code
_entity_poly.pdbx_strand_id
1 'polypeptide(L)'
;MLDNSQLRCLEALLDTIIPPDDFPGAVDAGVADYLLRQLAGDLAELLPSYRQWLGDLDAESRASRDKPFAELNVEERTSLLNGVERGEVTTDWSVEPEPFFRQVVEHCAEGYYSDPTNGGNRDGVGWRMIGYEVRG
;
A
#
# COMPACT_ATOMS: atom_id res chain seq x y z
N MET A 1 1.06 6.07 14.89
CA MET A 1 1.19 4.63 14.58
C MET A 1 -0.15 4.04 14.15
N LEU A 2 -0.15 3.21 13.12
CA LEU A 2 -1.34 2.46 12.71
C LEU A 2 -1.69 1.40 13.77
N ASP A 3 -2.96 1.05 13.89
CA ASP A 3 -3.37 -0.12 14.67
C ASP A 3 -3.19 -1.43 13.86
N ASN A 4 -3.41 -2.57 14.49
CA ASN A 4 -3.20 -3.88 13.85
C ASN A 4 -4.09 -4.11 12.62
N SER A 5 -5.33 -3.63 12.64
CA SER A 5 -6.24 -3.75 11.49
C SER A 5 -5.78 -2.88 10.33
N GLN A 6 -5.40 -1.64 10.61
CA GLN A 6 -4.86 -0.70 9.64
C GLN A 6 -3.54 -1.21 9.04
N LEU A 7 -2.66 -1.79 9.85
CA LEU A 7 -1.41 -2.37 9.38
C LEU A 7 -1.65 -3.55 8.42
N ARG A 8 -2.51 -4.50 8.80
CA ARG A 8 -2.88 -5.63 7.92
C ARG A 8 -3.53 -5.16 6.62
N CYS A 9 -4.38 -4.12 6.70
CA CYS A 9 -5.01 -3.50 5.53
C CYS A 9 -3.95 -2.87 4.61
N LEU A 10 -3.00 -2.13 5.20
CA LEU A 10 -1.89 -1.52 4.46
C LEU A 10 -1.01 -2.58 3.77
N GLU A 11 -0.61 -3.64 4.47
CA GLU A 11 0.19 -4.72 3.89
C GLU A 11 -0.54 -5.38 2.71
N ALA A 12 -1.82 -5.72 2.89
CA ALA A 12 -2.65 -6.30 1.84
C ALA A 12 -2.80 -5.36 0.64
N LEU A 13 -2.92 -4.06 0.87
CA LEU A 13 -3.00 -3.02 -0.16
C LEU A 13 -1.69 -2.92 -0.95
N LEU A 14 -0.55 -2.84 -0.26
CA LEU A 14 0.77 -2.75 -0.88
C LEU A 14 1.07 -3.97 -1.74
N ASP A 15 0.80 -5.19 -1.25
CA ASP A 15 0.95 -6.42 -2.04
C ASP A 15 -0.09 -6.55 -3.16
N THR A 16 -1.18 -5.78 -3.14
CA THR A 16 -2.09 -5.71 -4.30
C THR A 16 -1.54 -4.76 -5.37
N ILE A 17 -0.83 -3.70 -4.97
CA ILE A 17 -0.20 -2.72 -5.89
C ILE A 17 1.04 -3.33 -6.56
N ILE A 18 1.91 -3.97 -5.80
CA ILE A 18 3.08 -4.71 -6.32
C ILE A 18 3.02 -6.14 -5.75
N PRO A 19 2.32 -7.06 -6.44
CA PRO A 19 2.19 -8.44 -6.00
C PRO A 19 3.50 -9.22 -6.17
N PRO A 20 3.69 -10.30 -5.39
CA PRO A 20 4.79 -11.23 -5.64
C PRO A 20 4.61 -11.94 -6.98
N ASP A 21 5.69 -12.04 -7.74
CA ASP A 21 5.79 -12.79 -8.99
C ASP A 21 7.09 -13.63 -9.00
N ASP A 22 7.90 -13.56 -10.05
CA ASP A 22 9.28 -14.09 -10.04
C ASP A 22 10.18 -13.36 -9.01
N PHE A 23 9.74 -12.20 -8.52
CA PHE A 23 10.37 -11.39 -7.48
C PHE A 23 9.46 -11.21 -6.25
N PRO A 24 10.02 -10.92 -5.06
CA PRO A 24 9.23 -10.59 -3.87
C PRO A 24 8.29 -9.40 -4.10
N GLY A 25 7.07 -9.48 -3.53
CA GLY A 25 6.09 -8.40 -3.56
C GLY A 25 6.47 -7.23 -2.66
N ALA A 26 5.62 -6.19 -2.61
CA ALA A 26 5.88 -4.97 -1.85
C ALA A 26 6.24 -5.23 -0.38
N VAL A 27 5.47 -6.06 0.32
CA VAL A 27 5.68 -6.31 1.76
C VAL A 27 7.00 -7.04 1.99
N ASP A 28 7.28 -8.10 1.23
CA ASP A 28 8.53 -8.85 1.33
C ASP A 28 9.75 -8.00 0.96
N ALA A 29 9.60 -7.07 0.02
CA ALA A 29 10.61 -6.06 -0.33
C ALA A 29 10.74 -4.93 0.71
N GLY A 30 9.98 -4.95 1.81
CA GLY A 30 10.10 -4.00 2.92
C GLY A 30 9.38 -2.67 2.71
N VAL A 31 8.47 -2.56 1.74
CA VAL A 31 7.74 -1.31 1.45
C VAL A 31 6.88 -0.87 2.64
N ALA A 32 6.27 -1.81 3.38
CA ALA A 32 5.50 -1.49 4.57
C ALA A 32 6.38 -0.84 5.66
N ASP A 33 7.57 -1.39 5.91
CA ASP A 33 8.54 -0.84 6.88
C ASP A 33 9.02 0.55 6.48
N TYR A 34 9.31 0.75 5.18
CA TYR A 34 9.63 2.06 4.62
C TYR A 34 8.53 3.07 4.92
N LEU A 35 7.28 2.76 4.55
CA LEU A 35 6.17 3.69 4.68
C LEU A 35 5.84 4.00 6.15
N LEU A 36 5.89 3.00 7.03
CA LEU A 36 5.73 3.23 8.48
C LEU A 36 6.81 4.15 9.05
N ARG A 37 8.06 4.03 8.58
CA ARG A 37 9.15 4.93 8.96
C ARG A 37 8.92 6.34 8.45
N GLN A 38 8.50 6.49 7.19
CA GLN A 38 8.15 7.80 6.61
C GLN A 38 7.00 8.47 7.39
N LEU A 39 5.91 7.74 7.68
CA LEU A 39 4.77 8.23 8.46
C LEU A 39 5.10 8.51 9.94
N ALA A 40 6.25 8.05 10.43
CA ALA A 40 6.79 8.39 11.75
C ALA A 40 7.80 9.55 11.72
N GLY A 41 8.23 9.97 10.53
CA GLY A 41 9.22 11.01 10.30
C GLY A 41 8.71 12.04 9.30
N ASP A 42 9.31 12.07 8.10
CA ASP A 42 9.12 13.14 7.12
C ASP A 42 7.67 13.28 6.61
N LEU A 43 6.89 12.19 6.63
CA LEU A 43 5.48 12.16 6.24
C LEU A 43 4.53 12.10 7.45
N ALA A 44 4.95 12.49 8.65
CA ALA A 44 4.12 12.41 9.86
C ALA A 44 2.79 13.18 9.74
N GLU A 45 2.74 14.25 8.95
CA GLU A 45 1.52 15.02 8.68
C GLU A 45 0.46 14.23 7.92
N LEU A 46 0.85 13.20 7.16
CA LEU A 46 -0.07 12.35 6.39
C LEU A 46 -0.65 11.19 7.21
N LEU A 47 -0.09 10.89 8.40
CA LEU A 47 -0.53 9.77 9.23
C LEU A 47 -2.04 9.81 9.57
N PRO A 48 -2.67 10.96 9.89
CA PRO A 48 -4.11 11.01 10.12
C PRO A 48 -4.91 10.60 8.88
N SER A 49 -4.53 11.08 7.69
CA SER A 49 -5.18 10.74 6.42
C SER A 49 -5.02 9.25 6.08
N TYR A 50 -3.84 8.67 6.32
CA TYR A 50 -3.62 7.22 6.18
C TYR A 50 -4.54 6.41 7.07
N ARG A 51 -4.70 6.81 8.34
CA ARG A 51 -5.59 6.12 9.28
C ARG A 51 -7.06 6.17 8.84
N GLN A 52 -7.51 7.33 8.38
CA GLN A 52 -8.88 7.52 7.89
C GLN A 52 -9.11 6.69 6.63
N TRP A 53 -8.26 6.86 5.63
CA TRP A 53 -8.40 6.17 4.35
C TRP A 53 -8.31 4.65 4.47
N LEU A 54 -7.40 4.11 5.30
CA LEU A 54 -7.35 2.66 5.56
C LEU A 54 -8.60 2.14 6.29
N GLY A 55 -9.18 2.96 7.15
CA GLY A 55 -10.44 2.65 7.82
C GLY A 55 -11.62 2.65 6.84
N ASP A 56 -11.68 3.65 5.96
CA ASP A 56 -12.70 3.79 4.92
C ASP A 56 -12.60 2.63 3.91
N LEU A 57 -11.38 2.24 3.51
CA LEU A 57 -11.15 1.07 2.66
C LEU A 57 -11.65 -0.24 3.31
N ASP A 58 -11.35 -0.46 4.60
CA ASP A 58 -11.84 -1.65 5.31
C ASP A 58 -13.37 -1.64 5.47
N ALA A 59 -13.96 -0.46 5.66
CA ALA A 59 -15.41 -0.28 5.71
C ALA A 59 -16.08 -0.57 4.34
N GLU A 60 -15.53 -0.05 3.24
CA GLU A 60 -15.99 -0.34 1.88
C GLU A 60 -15.92 -1.84 1.57
N SER A 61 -14.83 -2.50 2.00
CA SER A 61 -14.69 -3.96 1.86
C SER A 61 -15.76 -4.72 2.64
N ARG A 62 -16.03 -4.32 3.89
CA ARG A 62 -17.09 -4.97 4.69
C ARG A 62 -18.46 -4.74 4.09
N ALA A 63 -18.75 -3.54 3.60
CA ALA A 63 -20.04 -3.22 3.01
C ALA A 63 -20.31 -3.98 1.70
N SER A 64 -19.28 -4.12 0.85
CA SER A 64 -19.44 -4.71 -0.49
C SER A 64 -19.12 -6.22 -0.56
N ARG A 65 -18.33 -6.75 0.37
CA ARG A 65 -17.81 -8.14 0.35
C ARG A 65 -18.00 -8.92 1.66
N ASP A 66 -18.58 -8.31 2.70
CA ASP A 66 -18.81 -8.92 4.02
C ASP A 66 -17.53 -9.40 4.73
N LYS A 67 -16.37 -8.81 4.37
CA LYS A 67 -15.06 -9.16 4.94
C LYS A 67 -14.15 -7.95 5.08
N PRO A 68 -13.21 -7.94 6.05
CA PRO A 68 -12.12 -6.98 6.08
C PRO A 68 -11.30 -7.05 4.78
N PHE A 69 -10.74 -5.93 4.33
CA PHE A 69 -9.98 -5.88 3.06
C PHE A 69 -8.80 -6.86 3.06
N ALA A 70 -8.09 -6.95 4.19
CA ALA A 70 -6.95 -7.85 4.37
C ALA A 70 -7.31 -9.35 4.34
N GLU A 71 -8.59 -9.71 4.36
CA GLU A 71 -9.08 -11.09 4.32
C GLU A 71 -9.70 -11.48 2.96
N LEU A 72 -9.79 -10.52 2.05
CA LEU A 72 -10.13 -10.77 0.65
C LEU A 72 -8.99 -11.50 -0.07
N ASN A 73 -9.34 -12.29 -1.09
CA ASN A 73 -8.35 -12.82 -2.03
C ASN A 73 -7.85 -11.70 -2.98
N VAL A 74 -6.80 -12.00 -3.77
CA VAL A 74 -6.16 -10.99 -4.63
C VAL A 74 -7.13 -10.42 -5.66
N GLU A 75 -7.92 -11.26 -6.32
CA GLU A 75 -8.90 -10.84 -7.32
C GLU A 75 -9.96 -9.91 -6.73
N GLU A 76 -10.43 -10.23 -5.52
CA GLU A 76 -11.38 -9.42 -4.76
C GLU A 76 -10.79 -8.06 -4.38
N ARG A 77 -9.54 -8.03 -3.88
CA ARG A 77 -8.82 -6.80 -3.53
C ARG A 77 -8.63 -5.91 -4.76
N THR A 78 -8.10 -6.47 -5.85
CA THR A 78 -7.88 -5.74 -7.11
C THR A 78 -9.19 -5.17 -7.64
N SER A 79 -10.26 -5.96 -7.66
CA SER A 79 -11.57 -5.48 -8.12
C SER A 79 -12.09 -4.32 -7.26
N LEU A 80 -11.88 -4.36 -5.94
CA LEU A 80 -12.31 -3.29 -5.03
C LEU A 80 -11.48 -2.03 -5.26
N LEU A 81 -10.15 -2.14 -5.34
CA LEU A 81 -9.26 -1.00 -5.58
C LEU A 81 -9.50 -0.34 -6.95
N ASN A 82 -9.83 -1.13 -7.98
CA ASN A 82 -10.26 -0.58 -9.26
C ASN A 82 -11.58 0.23 -9.14
N GLY A 83 -12.45 -0.12 -8.19
CA GLY A 83 -13.63 0.69 -7.83
C GLY A 83 -13.24 2.01 -7.19
N VAL A 84 -12.38 1.95 -6.18
CA VAL A 84 -11.82 3.12 -5.47
C VAL A 84 -11.14 4.10 -6.43
N GLU A 85 -10.31 3.61 -7.35
CA GLU A 85 -9.63 4.41 -8.38
C GLU A 85 -10.62 5.13 -9.32
N ARG A 86 -11.79 4.53 -9.58
CA ARG A 86 -12.84 5.14 -10.41
C ARG A 86 -13.81 6.01 -9.61
N GLY A 87 -13.60 6.16 -8.30
CA GLY A 87 -14.53 6.84 -7.40
C GLY A 87 -15.86 6.10 -7.22
N GLU A 88 -15.90 4.81 -7.55
CA GLU A 88 -17.09 3.95 -7.44
C GLU A 88 -17.12 3.25 -6.08
N VAL A 89 -17.24 4.06 -5.02
CA VAL A 89 -17.37 3.60 -3.63
C VAL A 89 -18.82 3.70 -3.17
N THR A 90 -19.21 2.84 -2.24
CA THR A 90 -20.59 2.74 -1.73
C THR A 90 -20.74 3.28 -0.32
N THR A 91 -19.66 3.41 0.44
CA THR A 91 -19.64 4.03 1.77
C THR A 91 -19.26 5.50 1.70
N ASP A 92 -19.48 6.23 2.80
CA ASP A 92 -18.98 7.60 2.95
C ASP A 92 -17.49 7.55 3.30
N TRP A 93 -16.66 8.25 2.52
CA TRP A 93 -15.21 8.33 2.76
C TRP A 93 -14.84 9.69 3.38
N SER A 94 -13.99 9.65 4.39
CA SER A 94 -13.47 10.84 5.08
C SER A 94 -12.40 11.56 4.27
N VAL A 95 -11.76 10.83 3.35
CA VAL A 95 -10.70 11.30 2.45
C VAL A 95 -11.09 10.89 1.03
N GLU A 96 -10.84 11.74 0.03
CA GLU A 96 -11.20 11.41 -1.36
C GLU A 96 -10.50 10.10 -1.80
N PRO A 97 -11.25 9.09 -2.26
CA PRO A 97 -10.74 7.74 -2.46
C PRO A 97 -9.66 7.68 -3.57
N GLU A 98 -9.94 8.21 -4.76
CA GLU A 98 -9.03 8.17 -5.92
C GLU A 98 -7.74 8.95 -5.70
N PRO A 99 -7.77 10.24 -5.30
CA PRO A 99 -6.53 11.01 -5.16
C PRO A 99 -5.59 10.42 -4.10
N PHE A 100 -6.16 9.90 -3.03
CA PHE A 100 -5.37 9.30 -1.97
C PHE A 100 -4.89 7.89 -2.34
N PHE A 101 -5.68 7.10 -3.07
CA PHE A 101 -5.20 5.83 -3.64
C PHE A 101 -3.97 6.05 -4.52
N ARG A 102 -4.00 7.06 -5.40
CA ARG A 102 -2.85 7.43 -6.25
C ARG A 102 -1.62 7.82 -5.42
N GLN A 103 -1.79 8.56 -4.33
CA GLN A 103 -0.69 8.86 -3.40
C GLN A 103 -0.11 7.58 -2.75
N VAL A 104 -0.95 6.62 -2.37
CA VAL A 104 -0.46 5.34 -1.81
C VAL A 104 0.32 4.54 -2.86
N VAL A 105 -0.14 4.54 -4.12
CA VAL A 105 0.59 3.90 -5.24
C VAL A 105 1.96 4.55 -5.45
N GLU A 106 2.05 5.88 -5.40
CA GLU A 106 3.31 6.62 -5.50
C GLU A 106 4.27 6.22 -4.37
N HIS A 107 3.83 6.25 -3.11
CA HIS A 107 4.67 5.84 -1.98
C HIS A 107 5.06 4.35 -2.03
N CYS A 108 4.19 3.49 -2.54
CA CYS A 108 4.50 2.07 -2.74
C CYS A 108 5.65 1.90 -3.75
N ALA A 109 5.56 2.60 -4.89
CA ALA A 109 6.59 2.60 -5.91
C ALA A 109 7.91 3.19 -5.40
N GLU A 110 7.87 4.29 -4.65
CA GLU A 110 9.05 4.86 -4.00
C GLU A 110 9.72 3.84 -3.08
N GLY A 111 8.94 3.17 -2.23
CA GLY A 111 9.44 2.16 -1.31
C GLY A 111 10.04 0.95 -2.03
N TYR A 112 9.54 0.59 -3.21
CA TYR A 112 9.98 -0.61 -3.93
C TYR A 112 11.18 -0.37 -4.86
N TYR A 113 11.24 0.80 -5.52
CA TYR A 113 12.23 1.07 -6.57
C TYR A 113 13.37 2.01 -6.16
N SER A 114 13.26 2.71 -5.02
CA SER A 114 14.31 3.63 -4.54
C SER A 114 15.50 2.91 -3.92
N ASP A 115 16.52 3.68 -3.51
CA ASP A 115 17.70 3.14 -2.82
C ASP A 115 17.32 2.34 -1.55
N PRO A 116 17.84 1.11 -1.35
CA PRO A 116 17.57 0.29 -0.18
C PRO A 116 17.91 0.97 1.15
N THR A 117 18.84 1.94 1.16
CA THR A 117 19.20 2.71 2.37
C THR A 117 18.04 3.52 2.93
N ASN A 118 17.01 3.80 2.13
CA ASN A 118 15.78 4.46 2.59
C ASN A 118 14.90 3.56 3.45
N GLY A 119 15.18 2.24 3.50
CA GLY A 119 14.47 1.26 4.32
C GLY A 119 13.42 0.43 3.59
N GLY A 120 13.17 0.73 2.31
CA GLY A 120 12.45 -0.12 1.37
C GLY A 120 13.41 -0.89 0.46
N ASN A 121 12.93 -1.36 -0.69
CA ASN A 121 13.69 -2.05 -1.73
C ASN A 121 14.73 -3.03 -1.14
N ARG A 122 14.29 -3.85 -0.18
CA ARG A 122 15.17 -4.70 0.63
C ARG A 122 16.01 -5.58 -0.30
N ASP A 123 17.30 -5.68 0.00
CA ASP A 123 18.28 -6.40 -0.80
C ASP A 123 18.38 -5.94 -2.27
N GLY A 124 17.84 -4.77 -2.63
CA GLY A 124 17.80 -4.26 -3.99
C GLY A 124 16.91 -5.09 -4.93
N VAL A 125 15.80 -5.66 -4.43
CA VAL A 125 14.85 -6.45 -5.25
C VAL A 125 14.40 -5.68 -6.50
N GLY A 126 13.92 -4.44 -6.34
CA GLY A 126 13.48 -3.61 -7.46
C GLY A 126 14.60 -3.28 -8.44
N TRP A 127 15.84 -3.15 -7.97
CA TRP A 127 17.00 -2.95 -8.83
C TRP A 127 17.33 -4.19 -9.66
N ARG A 128 17.31 -5.38 -9.04
CA ARG A 128 17.50 -6.65 -9.76
C ARG A 128 16.41 -6.88 -10.79
N MET A 129 15.16 -6.56 -10.45
CA MET A 129 14.00 -6.68 -11.35
C MET A 129 14.19 -5.88 -12.65
N ILE A 130 14.69 -4.64 -12.56
CA ILE A 130 14.91 -3.78 -13.73
C ILE A 130 16.28 -3.98 -14.40
N GLY A 131 17.11 -4.91 -13.90
CA GLY A 131 18.46 -5.15 -14.39
C GLY A 131 19.47 -4.05 -14.06
N TYR A 132 19.22 -3.26 -13.01
CA TYR A 132 20.16 -2.25 -12.53
C TYR A 132 21.22 -2.88 -11.63
N GLU A 133 22.49 -2.58 -11.94
CA GLU A 133 23.65 -2.99 -11.15
C GLU A 133 24.38 -1.76 -10.59
N VAL A 134 24.62 -1.73 -9.28
CA VAL A 134 25.51 -0.73 -8.68
C VAL A 134 26.93 -1.07 -9.09
N ARG A 135 27.50 -0.30 -10.03
CA ARG A 135 28.91 -0.38 -10.38
C ARG A 135 29.68 0.56 -9.46
N GLY A 136 30.51 -0.03 -8.60
CA GLY A 136 31.47 0.68 -7.75
C GLY A 136 32.71 1.16 -8.52
#